data_AF-A0A0F2PM95-F1
#
_entry.id   AF-A0A0F2PM95-F1
#
_cell.length_a   1.000
_cell.length_b   1.000
_cell.length_c   1.000
_cell.angle_alpha   90.00
_cell.angle_beta   90.00
_cell.angle_gamma   90.00
#
_symmetry.space_group_name_H-M   'P 1'
#
loop_
_entity.id
_entity.type
_entity.pdbx_description
1 polymer ?
#
loop_
_entity_poly.entity_id
_entity_poly.type
_entity_poly.pdbx_seq_one_letter_code
_entity_poly.pdbx_strand_id
1 'polypeptide(L)'
;MAHVFVGLLKDKPYENAFLYDMSGKKFRQVLWGDWLSLADDADLQPKGLKNNSKWVWVRWAWGDPDPAKRQLLKIKREFTSSARPLEIIFVDVGIGDGAVLISPERETAEGEPAEAGEERILVIDAGKEDHMRKFLDGRFKAYREGFNFHAAILSHPDSDHYNGFGRILSTEKITFKRLYHNGIVELNSDKGLSRLGGTRSGPGGVTDYLQKIVPDDATMRSLFAPSENRKNRYASVIGKGIAKNNVGEFRMLGVNLGAKEDGRTWLPEFAPSSRRPYTIEVLGPWVEYPFGPDNPSLRVFDKDLGKTKNGHSVLLRLQFGHFSVFFGGDLNRPAEMFLLQQYAGLAEWPSSKAERDAMVEAATQRLSSDVMKSCHHGSSDVTDEFIRAVRPAAFVISSGDQDANYVHPRPDLLGRLGKLGLGDSPVLLSTELQRSTRDIDHRELVGKLTKEIEELAKCDAAAHAAANFEAERSKKLKALLKKFGELALPSVAVDGAIYVKTNGEMLITAFKKETQDPKSKWFYYAYTLTGEGTLKLIPREGEH
;
A
#
# COMPACT_ATOMS: atom_id res chain seq x y z
N MET A 1 9.73 25.14 1.25
CA MET A 1 10.81 25.13 2.28
C MET A 1 11.96 24.33 1.71
N ALA A 2 13.19 24.79 1.90
CA ALA A 2 14.36 24.01 1.52
C ALA A 2 14.41 22.70 2.34
N HIS A 3 14.80 21.59 1.72
CA HIS A 3 14.79 20.29 2.35
C HIS A 3 15.89 19.39 1.79
N VAL A 4 16.15 18.29 2.49
CA VAL A 4 16.99 17.17 2.04
C VAL A 4 16.33 15.86 2.45
N PHE A 5 16.74 14.77 1.84
CA PHE A 5 16.37 13.42 2.25
C PHE A 5 17.50 12.78 3.03
N VAL A 6 17.17 11.84 3.91
CA VAL A 6 18.18 10.94 4.49
C VAL A 6 18.73 10.05 3.39
N GLY A 7 20.05 10.00 3.23
CA GLY A 7 20.77 9.15 2.27
C GLY A 7 21.08 7.76 2.82
N LEU A 8 21.48 6.85 1.92
CA LEU A 8 21.99 5.52 2.23
C LEU A 8 23.44 5.42 1.76
N LEU A 9 24.35 4.95 2.61
CA LEU A 9 25.75 4.75 2.24
C LEU A 9 25.87 3.42 1.48
N LYS A 10 26.25 3.48 0.19
CA LYS A 10 26.35 2.29 -0.68
C LYS A 10 27.30 1.22 -0.14
N ASP A 11 28.47 1.65 0.35
CA ASP A 11 29.51 0.74 0.86
C ASP A 11 29.24 0.24 2.29
N LYS A 12 28.31 0.90 3.00
CA LYS A 12 27.93 0.58 4.39
C LYS A 12 26.42 0.66 4.56
N PRO A 13 25.65 -0.19 3.87
CA PRO A 13 24.19 -0.05 3.80
C PRO A 13 23.52 -0.27 5.15
N TYR A 14 24.17 -0.95 6.10
CA TYR A 14 23.68 -1.16 7.46
C TYR A 14 24.11 -0.09 8.48
N GLU A 15 24.90 0.91 8.07
CA GLU A 15 25.30 2.02 8.94
C GLU A 15 24.09 2.91 9.26
N ASN A 16 23.80 3.08 10.55
CA ASN A 16 22.60 3.80 10.98
C ASN A 16 22.77 5.31 10.90
N ALA A 17 21.80 5.97 10.25
CA ALA A 17 21.67 7.43 10.24
C ALA A 17 20.94 7.93 11.51
N PHE A 18 21.43 9.05 12.07
CA PHE A 18 20.87 9.66 13.27
C PHE A 18 20.73 11.18 13.13
N LEU A 19 19.67 11.71 13.73
CA LEU A 19 19.61 13.11 14.14
C LEU A 19 20.29 13.25 15.50
N TYR A 20 21.03 14.33 15.67
CA TYR A 20 21.74 14.69 16.89
C TYR A 20 21.23 16.03 17.41
N ASP A 21 21.19 16.18 18.74
CA ASP A 21 20.91 17.46 19.35
C ASP A 21 22.12 18.43 19.25
N MET A 22 21.95 19.65 19.76
CA MET A 22 23.02 20.66 19.74
C MET A 22 24.28 20.20 20.48
N SER A 23 24.13 19.43 21.57
CA SER A 23 25.25 18.88 22.35
C SER A 23 26.01 17.75 21.62
N GLY A 24 25.44 17.22 20.53
CA GLY A 24 26.02 16.11 19.76
C GLY A 24 25.58 14.74 20.26
N LYS A 25 24.56 14.64 21.11
CA LYS A 25 23.98 13.37 21.54
C LYS A 25 22.96 12.88 20.52
N LYS A 26 22.92 11.57 20.29
CA LYS A 26 21.92 10.93 19.42
C LYS A 26 20.52 11.22 19.94
N PHE A 27 19.70 11.85 19.11
CA PHE A 27 18.31 12.17 19.39
C PHE A 27 17.38 11.08 18.87
N ARG A 28 17.50 10.71 17.58
CA ARG A 28 16.60 9.77 16.91
C ARG A 28 17.27 9.11 15.71
N GLN A 29 17.00 7.81 15.51
CA GLN A 29 17.35 7.10 14.29
C GLN A 29 16.39 7.50 13.17
N VAL A 30 16.92 7.79 12.00
CA VAL A 30 16.17 8.11 10.78
C VAL A 30 16.44 7.06 9.71
N LEU A 31 15.51 6.90 8.77
CA LEU A 31 15.58 5.89 7.72
C LEU A 31 15.83 6.55 6.36
N TRP A 32 16.46 5.82 5.44
CA TRP A 32 16.66 6.25 4.06
C TRP A 32 15.37 6.82 3.43
N GLY A 33 15.48 7.98 2.81
CA GLY A 33 14.37 8.71 2.20
C GLY A 33 13.47 9.49 3.16
N ASP A 34 13.75 9.50 4.47
CA ASP A 34 13.05 10.40 5.40
C ASP A 34 13.29 11.86 4.98
N TRP A 35 12.19 12.62 4.85
CA TRP A 35 12.23 14.03 4.49
C TRP A 35 12.65 14.89 5.69
N LEU A 36 13.63 15.77 5.50
CA LEU A 36 14.18 16.65 6.52
C LEU A 36 14.09 18.11 6.08
N SER A 37 13.34 18.92 6.83
CA SER A 37 13.27 20.38 6.62
C SER A 37 14.60 21.02 7.00
N LEU A 38 15.25 21.73 6.07
CA LEU A 38 16.48 22.43 6.36
C LEU A 38 16.22 23.65 7.27
N ALA A 39 17.13 23.86 8.20
CA ALA A 39 17.21 25.12 8.94
C ALA A 39 17.82 26.20 8.03
N ASP A 40 17.23 27.39 8.04
CA ASP A 40 17.73 28.55 7.30
C ASP A 40 18.58 29.47 8.18
N ASP A 41 19.15 30.51 7.57
CA ASP A 41 20.02 31.45 8.29
C ASP A 41 19.31 32.16 9.45
N ALA A 42 18.00 32.39 9.35
CA ALA A 42 17.23 33.00 10.42
C ALA A 42 17.09 32.07 11.64
N ASP A 43 17.10 30.75 11.45
CA ASP A 43 17.14 29.80 12.56
C ASP A 43 18.55 29.68 13.18
N LEU A 44 19.58 29.74 12.33
CA LEU A 44 20.94 29.33 12.69
C LEU A 44 21.79 30.47 13.26
N GLN A 45 21.74 31.66 12.66
CA GLN A 45 22.57 32.81 13.05
C GLN A 45 22.37 33.23 14.52
N PRO A 46 21.14 33.29 15.08
CA PRO A 46 20.93 33.67 16.49
C PRO A 46 21.61 32.72 17.49
N LYS A 47 21.99 31.52 17.06
CA LYS A 47 22.65 30.50 17.88
C LYS A 47 24.12 30.31 17.50
N GLY A 48 24.66 31.14 16.60
CA GLY A 48 26.03 31.00 16.09
C GLY A 48 26.26 29.69 15.31
N LEU A 49 25.20 29.11 14.74
CA LEU A 49 25.26 27.85 14.01
C LEU A 49 25.40 28.12 12.51
N LYS A 50 25.99 27.16 11.79
CA LYS A 50 26.01 27.14 10.33
C LYS A 50 26.09 25.72 9.78
N ASN A 51 25.50 25.52 8.61
CA ASN A 51 25.73 24.32 7.82
C ASN A 51 27.20 24.29 7.35
N ASN A 52 27.82 23.11 7.34
CA ASN A 52 29.20 22.95 6.88
C ASN A 52 29.39 21.62 6.17
N SER A 53 30.62 21.29 5.76
CA SER A 53 30.93 20.04 5.04
C SER A 53 30.61 18.77 5.82
N LYS A 54 30.57 18.83 7.16
CA LYS A 54 30.32 17.67 8.03
C LYS A 54 28.87 17.57 8.49
N TRP A 55 28.20 18.69 8.77
CA TRP A 55 26.88 18.72 9.40
C TRP A 55 25.89 19.58 8.63
N VAL A 56 24.65 19.10 8.60
CA VAL A 56 23.46 19.79 8.11
C VAL A 56 22.48 19.95 9.27
N TRP A 57 21.97 21.15 9.48
CA TRP A 57 20.98 21.48 10.49
C TRP A 57 19.57 21.41 9.91
N VAL A 58 18.65 20.86 10.70
CA VAL A 58 17.27 20.59 10.31
C VAL A 58 16.30 21.07 11.38
N ARG A 59 15.13 21.50 10.92
CA ARG A 59 13.99 21.90 11.75
C ARG A 59 13.22 20.66 12.18
N TRP A 60 13.09 20.42 13.48
CA TRP A 60 12.27 19.34 14.03
C TRP A 60 11.04 19.89 14.75
N ALA A 61 9.86 19.32 14.43
CA ALA A 61 8.56 19.71 14.99
C ALA A 61 8.14 21.17 14.74
N TRP A 62 8.56 21.79 13.63
CA TRP A 62 8.17 23.18 13.29
C TRP A 62 6.67 23.36 13.07
N GLY A 63 5.97 22.32 12.64
CA GLY A 63 4.51 22.32 12.49
C GLY A 63 3.74 22.09 13.80
N ASP A 64 4.42 21.87 14.94
CA ASP A 64 3.73 21.73 16.21
C ASP A 64 3.19 23.11 16.66
N PRO A 65 1.93 23.18 17.12
CA PRO A 65 1.36 24.40 17.68
C PRO A 65 2.12 24.93 18.90
N ASP A 66 2.77 24.04 19.65
CA ASP A 66 3.59 24.39 20.81
C ASP A 66 5.03 24.71 20.37
N PRO A 67 5.45 26.00 20.41
CA PRO A 67 6.80 26.39 20.01
C PRO A 67 7.89 25.77 20.87
N ALA A 68 7.60 25.35 22.11
CA ALA A 68 8.58 24.74 23.00
C ALA A 68 9.04 23.36 22.52
N LYS A 69 8.27 22.71 21.64
CA LYS A 69 8.64 21.41 21.04
C LYS A 69 9.55 21.54 19.82
N ARG A 70 9.73 22.75 19.29
CA ARG A 70 10.58 23.01 18.12
C ARG A 70 12.04 22.86 18.51
N GLN A 71 12.76 22.00 17.79
CA GLN A 71 14.17 21.73 18.05
C GLN A 71 15.02 21.83 16.78
N LEU A 72 16.18 22.49 16.89
CA LEU A 72 17.22 22.38 15.87
C LEU A 72 18.04 21.13 16.13
N LEU A 73 18.00 20.22 15.17
CA LEU A 73 18.79 18.99 15.18
C LEU A 73 19.80 19.04 14.03
N LYS A 74 20.81 18.18 14.08
CA LYS A 74 21.80 18.04 13.02
C LYS A 74 21.97 16.60 12.57
N ILE A 75 22.25 16.42 11.29
CA ILE A 75 22.60 15.13 10.67
C ILE A 75 23.96 15.28 9.98
N LYS A 76 24.76 14.21 9.95
CA LYS A 76 26.01 14.27 9.19
C LYS A 76 25.67 14.35 7.70
N ARG A 77 26.40 15.20 6.96
CA ARG A 77 26.14 15.47 5.54
C ARG A 77 26.24 14.21 4.67
N GLU A 78 27.10 13.26 5.02
CA GLU A 78 27.24 11.97 4.32
C GLU A 78 25.94 11.14 4.32
N PHE A 79 25.03 11.35 5.29
CA PHE A 79 23.71 10.71 5.34
C PHE A 79 22.60 11.60 4.79
N THR A 80 22.93 12.55 3.90
CA THR A 80 21.94 13.40 3.23
C THR A 80 21.98 13.19 1.72
N SER A 81 20.84 13.32 1.07
CA SER A 81 20.64 13.18 -0.37
C SER A 81 19.70 14.28 -0.87
N SER A 82 19.93 14.78 -2.08
CA SER A 82 18.98 15.64 -2.79
C SER A 82 17.85 14.85 -3.45
N ALA A 83 18.04 13.54 -3.66
CA ALA A 83 17.05 12.65 -4.26
C ALA A 83 16.39 11.76 -3.21
N ARG A 84 15.07 11.60 -3.32
CA ARG A 84 14.28 10.64 -2.56
C ARG A 84 14.28 9.28 -3.27
N PRO A 85 14.46 8.16 -2.56
CA PRO A 85 14.21 6.85 -3.15
C PRO A 85 12.72 6.67 -3.47
N LEU A 86 12.42 5.79 -4.41
CA LEU A 86 11.08 5.21 -4.53
C LEU A 86 10.77 4.48 -3.22
N GLU A 87 9.57 4.69 -2.68
CA GLU A 87 9.13 4.11 -1.41
C GLU A 87 7.76 3.44 -1.61
N ILE A 88 7.67 2.15 -1.31
CA ILE A 88 6.42 1.40 -1.20
C ILE A 88 6.22 1.07 0.26
N ILE A 89 5.07 1.45 0.80
CA ILE A 89 4.73 1.19 2.19
C ILE A 89 3.53 0.26 2.19
N PHE A 90 3.75 -1.01 2.49
CA PHE A 90 2.68 -1.96 2.76
C PHE A 90 2.19 -1.70 4.18
N VAL A 91 0.99 -1.13 4.27
CA VAL A 91 0.38 -0.71 5.53
C VAL A 91 -0.30 -1.92 6.14
N ASP A 92 -0.09 -2.15 7.42
CA ASP A 92 -0.92 -3.08 8.18
C ASP A 92 -2.33 -2.49 8.28
N VAL A 93 -3.23 -3.04 7.48
CA VAL A 93 -4.64 -2.66 7.45
C VAL A 93 -5.53 -3.68 8.17
N GLY A 94 -4.95 -4.60 8.95
CA GLY A 94 -5.65 -5.76 9.47
C GLY A 94 -5.94 -6.76 8.35
N ILE A 95 -7.19 -7.23 8.24
CA ILE A 95 -7.61 -8.04 7.09
C ILE A 95 -7.60 -7.14 5.85
N GLY A 96 -6.90 -7.59 4.81
CA GLY A 96 -6.88 -6.91 3.53
C GLY A 96 -5.49 -6.54 3.02
N ASP A 97 -5.51 -5.90 1.86
CA ASP A 97 -4.33 -5.27 1.29
C ASP A 97 -4.40 -3.75 1.42
N GLY A 98 -3.24 -3.14 1.59
CA GLY A 98 -3.09 -1.70 1.58
C GLY A 98 -1.64 -1.32 1.36
N ALA A 99 -1.38 -0.53 0.33
CA ALA A 99 -0.05 -0.01 0.05
C ALA A 99 -0.10 1.45 -0.38
N VAL A 100 0.96 2.19 -0.04
CA VAL A 100 1.21 3.53 -0.53
C VAL A 100 2.50 3.52 -1.33
N LEU A 101 2.41 3.81 -2.62
CA LEU A 101 3.56 3.99 -3.50
C LEU A 101 3.87 5.49 -3.59
N ILE A 102 5.12 5.84 -3.32
CA ILE A 102 5.65 7.18 -3.43
C ILE A 102 6.81 7.13 -4.42
N SER A 103 6.66 7.81 -5.56
CA SER A 103 7.72 7.86 -6.56
C SER A 103 8.94 8.62 -6.05
N PRO A 104 10.11 8.42 -6.70
CA PRO A 104 11.27 9.29 -6.47
C PRO A 104 10.90 10.76 -6.68
N GLU A 105 11.50 11.61 -5.86
CA GLU A 105 11.56 13.06 -6.05
C GLU A 105 13.02 13.40 -6.30
N ARG A 106 13.32 14.11 -7.39
CA ARG A 106 14.68 14.48 -7.75
C ARG A 106 14.70 15.72 -8.61
N GLU A 107 15.88 16.32 -8.73
CA GLU A 107 16.13 17.29 -9.79
C GLU A 107 15.89 16.63 -11.15
N THR A 108 15.07 17.30 -11.97
CA THR A 108 14.81 16.92 -13.35
C THR A 108 16.12 17.00 -14.13
N ALA A 109 16.49 15.92 -14.82
CA ALA A 109 17.72 15.91 -15.61
C ALA A 109 17.54 16.72 -16.90
N GLU A 110 18.65 17.18 -17.50
CA GLU A 110 18.61 17.90 -18.77
C GLU A 110 17.94 17.03 -19.86
N GLY A 111 16.92 17.57 -20.52
CA GLY A 111 16.14 16.85 -21.56
C GLY A 111 14.94 16.03 -21.05
N GLU A 112 14.74 15.94 -19.74
CA GLU A 112 13.52 15.34 -19.16
C GLU A 112 12.38 16.37 -19.02
N PRO A 113 11.11 15.94 -19.07
CA PRO A 113 9.98 16.81 -18.75
C PRO A 113 10.11 17.40 -17.35
N ALA A 114 9.69 18.66 -17.15
CA ALA A 114 9.75 19.32 -15.84
C ALA A 114 9.15 18.48 -14.71
N GLU A 115 8.08 17.76 -15.02
CA GLU A 115 7.32 16.88 -14.11
C GLU A 115 7.98 15.52 -13.82
N ALA A 116 9.11 15.19 -14.47
CA ALA A 116 9.80 13.92 -14.29
C ALA A 116 10.44 13.80 -12.90
N GLY A 117 10.84 14.92 -12.30
CA GLY A 117 11.32 15.02 -10.93
C GLY A 117 10.23 15.14 -9.87
N GLU A 118 8.97 15.34 -10.26
CA GLU A 118 7.86 15.54 -9.32
C GLU A 118 7.37 14.24 -8.68
N GLU A 119 7.13 14.30 -7.37
CA GLU A 119 6.55 13.22 -6.58
C GLU A 119 5.13 12.86 -7.06
N ARG A 120 4.87 11.56 -7.19
CA ARG A 120 3.55 10.99 -7.41
C ARG A 120 3.27 9.98 -6.30
N ILE A 121 2.13 10.15 -5.64
CA ILE A 121 1.69 9.25 -4.57
C ILE A 121 0.43 8.50 -5.02
N LEU A 122 0.51 7.18 -4.95
CA LEU A 122 -0.60 6.28 -5.27
C LEU A 122 -0.98 5.50 -4.02
N VAL A 123 -2.28 5.29 -3.81
CA VAL A 123 -2.82 4.40 -2.77
C VAL A 123 -3.39 3.17 -3.46
N ILE A 124 -2.84 2.00 -3.17
CA ILE A 124 -3.24 0.71 -3.74
C ILE A 124 -3.96 -0.07 -2.65
N ASP A 125 -5.27 -0.22 -2.80
CA ASP A 125 -6.18 -0.74 -1.78
C ASP A 125 -6.10 0.02 -0.44
N ALA A 126 -7.07 -0.22 0.44
CA ALA A 126 -7.21 0.53 1.68
C ALA A 126 -7.65 -0.33 2.87
N GLY A 127 -7.64 -1.66 2.72
CA GLY A 127 -8.13 -2.56 3.76
C GLY A 127 -9.63 -2.51 3.95
N LYS A 128 -10.08 -3.21 5.00
CA LYS A 128 -11.48 -3.22 5.44
C LYS A 128 -11.87 -2.01 6.30
N GLU A 129 -10.98 -1.61 7.20
CA GLU A 129 -11.26 -0.65 8.26
C GLU A 129 -10.55 0.70 8.03
N ASP A 130 -10.40 1.53 9.06
CA ASP A 130 -9.88 2.90 8.94
C ASP A 130 -8.35 3.02 9.06
N HIS A 131 -7.63 1.89 9.08
CA HIS A 131 -6.19 1.82 9.25
C HIS A 131 -5.41 2.61 8.19
N MET A 132 -5.74 2.42 6.90
CA MET A 132 -5.13 3.20 5.83
C MET A 132 -5.37 4.70 6.03
N ARG A 133 -6.59 5.11 6.42
CA ARG A 133 -6.89 6.51 6.68
C ARG A 133 -6.05 7.08 7.83
N LYS A 134 -5.91 6.35 8.94
CA LYS A 134 -5.06 6.74 10.08
C LYS A 134 -3.59 6.87 9.67
N PHE A 135 -3.11 5.93 8.87
CA PHE A 135 -1.76 5.96 8.31
C PHE A 135 -1.54 7.22 7.44
N LEU A 136 -2.46 7.50 6.51
CA LEU A 136 -2.37 8.69 5.66
C LEU A 136 -2.40 9.99 6.48
N ASP A 137 -3.32 10.08 7.45
CA ASP A 137 -3.43 11.23 8.36
C ASP A 137 -2.15 11.42 9.19
N GLY A 138 -1.45 10.34 9.57
CA GLY A 138 -0.20 10.39 10.32
C GLY A 138 1.01 10.74 9.45
N ARG A 139 1.15 10.08 8.29
CA ARG A 139 2.29 10.21 7.37
C ARG A 139 2.29 11.52 6.61
N PHE A 140 1.11 11.99 6.20
CA PHE A 140 0.93 13.16 5.35
C PHE A 140 0.38 14.38 6.10
N LYS A 141 0.25 14.35 7.44
CA LYS A 141 -0.20 15.49 8.25
C LYS A 141 0.58 16.79 8.00
N ALA A 142 1.87 16.67 7.70
CA ALA A 142 2.74 17.80 7.39
C ALA A 142 2.46 18.43 5.99
N TYR A 143 1.68 17.75 5.15
CA TYR A 143 1.42 18.06 3.74
C TYR A 143 -0.01 18.61 3.43
N ARG A 144 -0.61 19.33 4.39
CA ARG A 144 -1.72 20.30 4.20
C ARG A 144 -3.17 19.78 4.02
N GLU A 145 -4.05 20.78 4.14
CA GLU A 145 -5.41 20.89 3.62
C GLU A 145 -5.44 20.71 2.09
N GLY A 146 -6.27 19.79 1.58
CA GLY A 146 -6.53 19.62 0.15
C GLY A 146 -5.47 18.81 -0.61
N PHE A 147 -4.89 17.79 0.02
CA PHE A 147 -3.90 16.93 -0.62
C PHE A 147 -4.54 16.10 -1.73
N ASN A 148 -3.99 16.19 -2.94
CA ASN A 148 -4.47 15.49 -4.13
C ASN A 148 -3.49 14.39 -4.53
N PHE A 149 -3.82 13.14 -4.19
CA PHE A 149 -3.06 11.96 -4.59
C PHE A 149 -3.11 11.78 -6.11
N HIS A 150 -2.04 11.22 -6.67
CA HIS A 150 -1.99 10.97 -8.10
C HIS A 150 -3.05 9.94 -8.53
N ALA A 151 -3.17 8.85 -7.78
CA ALA A 151 -4.22 7.87 -8.03
C ALA A 151 -4.57 7.05 -6.78
N ALA A 152 -5.83 6.59 -6.73
CA ALA A 152 -6.21 5.40 -5.99
C ALA A 152 -6.27 4.23 -6.97
N ILE A 153 -5.90 3.03 -6.53
CA ILE A 153 -6.09 1.78 -7.26
C ILE A 153 -6.87 0.86 -6.34
N LEU A 154 -8.03 0.42 -6.81
CA LEU A 154 -8.87 -0.58 -6.17
C LEU A 154 -8.71 -1.87 -6.98
N SER A 155 -7.91 -2.81 -6.46
CA SER A 155 -7.49 -3.98 -7.24
C SER A 155 -8.68 -4.85 -7.65
N HIS A 156 -9.63 -5.06 -6.74
CA HIS A 156 -10.90 -5.76 -7.00
C HIS A 156 -11.94 -5.43 -5.92
N PRO A 157 -13.25 -5.67 -6.16
CA PRO A 157 -14.27 -5.17 -5.25
C PRO A 157 -14.53 -6.09 -4.04
N ASP A 158 -13.46 -6.57 -3.36
CA ASP A 158 -13.60 -7.17 -2.02
C ASP A 158 -13.50 -6.12 -0.91
N SER A 159 -14.32 -6.30 0.13
CA SER A 159 -14.48 -5.31 1.20
C SER A 159 -13.21 -5.10 2.00
N ASP A 160 -12.36 -6.11 2.11
CA ASP A 160 -11.02 -6.03 2.67
C ASP A 160 -9.99 -5.36 1.75
N HIS A 161 -10.35 -4.96 0.54
CA HIS A 161 -9.52 -4.10 -0.32
C HIS A 161 -10.05 -2.69 -0.42
N TYR A 162 -11.37 -2.51 -0.57
CA TYR A 162 -11.93 -1.19 -0.87
C TYR A 162 -12.55 -0.45 0.32
N ASN A 163 -13.00 -1.13 1.37
CA ASN A 163 -13.93 -0.51 2.32
C ASN A 163 -13.28 0.62 3.14
N GLY A 164 -11.97 0.55 3.38
CA GLY A 164 -11.19 1.62 4.01
C GLY A 164 -11.20 2.93 3.22
N PHE A 165 -11.36 2.89 1.88
CA PHE A 165 -11.57 4.10 1.08
C PHE A 165 -12.82 4.87 1.51
N GLY A 166 -13.81 4.22 2.11
CA GLY A 166 -15.02 4.87 2.62
C GLY A 166 -14.72 6.03 3.57
N ARG A 167 -13.73 5.89 4.46
CA ARG A 167 -13.29 6.95 5.37
C ARG A 167 -12.36 7.96 4.70
N ILE A 168 -11.61 7.55 3.69
CA ILE A 168 -10.73 8.42 2.91
C ILE A 168 -11.57 9.38 2.06
N LEU A 169 -12.55 8.84 1.33
CA LEU A 169 -13.44 9.58 0.42
C LEU A 169 -14.56 10.35 1.14
N SER A 170 -14.66 10.29 2.47
CA SER A 170 -15.67 11.03 3.25
C SER A 170 -15.24 12.47 3.61
N THR A 171 -14.02 12.89 3.27
CA THR A 171 -13.48 14.22 3.61
C THR A 171 -12.97 14.94 2.37
N GLU A 172 -13.15 16.25 2.29
CA GLU A 172 -12.61 17.10 1.20
C GLU A 172 -11.09 17.34 1.32
N LYS A 173 -10.45 16.86 2.39
CA LYS A 173 -9.01 17.04 2.63
C LYS A 173 -8.15 16.13 1.77
N ILE A 174 -8.70 15.01 1.32
CA ILE A 174 -8.00 13.99 0.54
C ILE A 174 -8.78 13.76 -0.74
N THR A 175 -8.14 14.05 -1.87
CA THR A 175 -8.69 13.82 -3.20
C THR A 175 -7.74 12.97 -4.03
N PHE A 176 -8.25 12.41 -5.12
CA PHE A 176 -7.50 11.62 -6.08
C PHE A 176 -7.75 12.17 -7.48
N LYS A 177 -6.70 12.39 -8.26
CA LYS A 177 -6.85 12.74 -9.68
C LYS A 177 -7.64 11.64 -10.40
N ARG A 178 -7.33 10.38 -10.10
CA ARG A 178 -8.01 9.20 -10.67
C ARG A 178 -8.20 8.08 -9.67
N LEU A 179 -9.26 7.30 -9.82
CA LEU A 179 -9.45 6.01 -9.17
C LEU A 179 -9.49 4.93 -10.25
N TYR A 180 -8.48 4.07 -10.24
CA TYR A 180 -8.39 2.92 -11.12
C TYR A 180 -9.03 1.68 -10.49
N HIS A 181 -9.66 0.84 -11.31
CA HIS A 181 -10.25 -0.42 -10.86
C HIS A 181 -10.23 -1.50 -11.95
N ASN A 182 -10.64 -2.72 -11.64
CA ASN A 182 -10.61 -3.86 -12.57
C ASN A 182 -11.84 -4.02 -13.48
N GLY A 183 -12.72 -3.01 -13.54
CA GLY A 183 -13.98 -3.10 -14.30
C GLY A 183 -15.14 -3.83 -13.62
N ILE A 184 -14.88 -4.64 -12.58
CA ILE A 184 -15.92 -5.31 -11.80
C ILE A 184 -16.45 -4.36 -10.72
N VAL A 185 -17.76 -4.32 -10.53
CA VAL A 185 -18.42 -3.53 -9.48
C VAL A 185 -19.50 -4.36 -8.78
N GLU A 186 -19.75 -4.11 -7.50
CA GLU A 186 -20.85 -4.76 -6.79
C GLU A 186 -22.17 -3.99 -6.95
N LEU A 187 -23.18 -4.68 -7.47
CA LEU A 187 -24.55 -4.18 -7.65
C LEU A 187 -25.44 -4.57 -6.44
N ASN A 188 -26.65 -4.00 -6.37
CA ASN A 188 -27.65 -4.34 -5.34
C ASN A 188 -28.24 -5.73 -5.61
N SER A 189 -27.46 -6.79 -5.41
CA SER A 189 -27.97 -8.16 -5.39
C SER A 189 -27.22 -8.97 -4.36
N ASP A 190 -27.97 -9.77 -3.60
CA ASP A 190 -27.41 -10.67 -2.59
C ASP A 190 -27.13 -12.07 -3.16
N LYS A 191 -27.41 -12.31 -4.46
CA LYS A 191 -27.36 -13.64 -5.07
C LYS A 191 -26.14 -13.85 -5.97
N GLY A 192 -25.09 -14.49 -5.45
CA GLY A 192 -23.96 -15.01 -6.24
C GLY A 192 -23.44 -14.04 -7.31
N LEU A 193 -23.21 -14.54 -8.53
CA LEU A 193 -22.68 -13.74 -9.65
C LEU A 193 -23.60 -12.62 -10.15
N SER A 194 -24.90 -12.62 -9.81
CA SER A 194 -25.77 -11.48 -10.13
C SER A 194 -25.36 -10.21 -9.39
N ARG A 195 -24.62 -10.33 -8.27
CA ARG A 195 -23.96 -9.20 -7.59
C ARG A 195 -22.92 -8.52 -8.47
N LEU A 196 -22.34 -9.23 -9.43
CA LEU A 196 -21.36 -8.70 -10.39
C LEU A 196 -21.98 -8.35 -11.75
N GLY A 197 -23.32 -8.29 -11.84
CA GLY A 197 -24.01 -7.99 -13.10
C GLY A 197 -24.48 -9.20 -13.89
N GLY A 198 -24.33 -10.41 -13.37
CA GLY A 198 -24.80 -11.64 -14.00
C GLY A 198 -23.80 -12.23 -14.98
N THR A 199 -24.18 -13.34 -15.60
CA THR A 199 -23.32 -14.10 -16.51
C THR A 199 -23.97 -14.23 -17.89
N ARG A 200 -23.13 -14.32 -18.92
CA ARG A 200 -23.52 -14.63 -20.29
C ARG A 200 -22.58 -15.68 -20.84
N SER A 201 -23.12 -16.76 -21.40
CA SER A 201 -22.30 -17.79 -22.03
C SER A 201 -21.61 -17.27 -23.29
N GLY A 202 -20.31 -17.55 -23.39
CA GLY A 202 -19.50 -17.22 -24.55
C GLY A 202 -19.81 -18.10 -25.76
N PRO A 203 -19.25 -17.78 -26.93
CA PRO A 203 -19.34 -18.63 -28.12
C PRO A 203 -18.93 -20.07 -27.81
N GLY A 204 -19.72 -21.04 -28.28
CA GLY A 204 -19.49 -22.47 -28.01
C GLY A 204 -19.92 -22.95 -26.62
N GLY A 205 -20.34 -22.06 -25.71
CA GLY A 205 -20.92 -22.44 -24.41
C GLY A 205 -19.92 -23.02 -23.39
N VAL A 206 -18.62 -22.92 -23.64
CA VAL A 206 -17.56 -23.49 -22.79
C VAL A 206 -17.22 -22.57 -21.62
N THR A 207 -17.10 -21.27 -21.89
CA THR A 207 -16.72 -20.25 -20.90
C THR A 207 -17.85 -19.26 -20.72
N ASP A 208 -18.26 -19.04 -19.46
CA ASP A 208 -19.16 -17.96 -19.10
C ASP A 208 -18.37 -16.66 -18.87
N TYR A 209 -18.97 -15.53 -19.23
CA TYR A 209 -18.41 -14.20 -19.05
C TYR A 209 -19.33 -13.36 -18.18
N LEU A 210 -18.78 -12.37 -17.48
CA LEU A 210 -19.58 -11.36 -16.79
C LEU A 210 -20.39 -10.60 -17.83
N GLN A 211 -21.70 -10.50 -17.59
CA GLN A 211 -22.62 -9.81 -18.49
C GLN A 211 -22.39 -8.29 -18.48
N LYS A 212 -21.81 -7.76 -17.38
CA LYS A 212 -21.56 -6.33 -17.21
C LYS A 212 -20.19 -6.09 -16.62
N ILE A 213 -19.46 -5.17 -17.25
CA ILE A 213 -18.29 -4.50 -16.67
C ILE A 213 -18.47 -2.98 -16.79
N VAL A 214 -17.67 -2.22 -16.05
CA VAL A 214 -17.72 -0.75 -16.01
C VAL A 214 -16.38 -0.20 -16.48
N PRO A 215 -16.22 0.15 -17.77
CA PRO A 215 -14.92 0.55 -18.29
C PRO A 215 -14.57 2.03 -18.04
N ASP A 216 -15.58 2.90 -17.95
CA ASP A 216 -15.43 4.35 -18.02
C ASP A 216 -16.12 5.12 -16.88
N ASP A 217 -15.71 6.38 -16.73
CA ASP A 217 -16.18 7.31 -15.70
C ASP A 217 -17.68 7.61 -15.79
N ALA A 218 -18.21 7.82 -17.01
CA ALA A 218 -19.61 8.15 -17.21
C ALA A 218 -20.51 6.99 -16.77
N THR A 219 -20.16 5.76 -17.11
CA THR A 219 -20.86 4.55 -16.68
C THR A 219 -20.77 4.38 -15.17
N MET A 220 -19.60 4.57 -14.55
CA MET A 220 -19.43 4.50 -13.08
C MET A 220 -20.32 5.52 -12.37
N ARG A 221 -20.27 6.79 -12.78
CA ARG A 221 -21.05 7.87 -12.17
C ARG A 221 -22.55 7.69 -12.37
N SER A 222 -22.97 7.24 -13.55
CA SER A 222 -24.38 6.91 -13.80
C SER A 222 -24.86 5.79 -12.88
N LEU A 223 -24.07 4.72 -12.72
CA LEU A 223 -24.47 3.58 -11.90
C LEU A 223 -24.50 3.91 -10.40
N PHE A 224 -23.58 4.72 -9.91
CA PHE A 224 -23.43 5.02 -8.49
C PHE A 224 -23.83 6.45 -8.13
N ALA A 225 -24.66 7.09 -8.95
CA ALA A 225 -25.23 8.38 -8.64
C ALA A 225 -26.01 8.31 -7.31
N PRO A 226 -25.96 9.34 -6.45
CA PRO A 226 -26.62 9.32 -5.14
C PRO A 226 -28.14 9.05 -5.20
N SER A 227 -28.79 9.34 -6.33
CA SER A 227 -30.22 9.09 -6.57
C SER A 227 -30.59 7.62 -6.76
N GLU A 228 -29.64 6.74 -7.08
CA GLU A 228 -29.90 5.34 -7.46
C GLU A 228 -30.24 4.42 -6.26
N ASN A 229 -30.35 4.97 -5.05
CA ASN A 229 -30.76 4.29 -3.81
C ASN A 229 -30.08 2.93 -3.57
N ARG A 230 -28.75 2.87 -3.79
CA ARG A 230 -27.97 1.66 -3.60
C ARG A 230 -27.56 1.44 -2.15
N LYS A 231 -27.75 0.21 -1.66
CA LYS A 231 -27.64 -0.13 -0.23
C LYS A 231 -26.40 -0.96 0.13
N ASN A 232 -25.67 -1.48 -0.87
CA ASN A 232 -24.46 -2.26 -0.60
C ASN A 232 -23.28 -1.36 -0.20
N ARG A 233 -22.26 -1.94 0.45
CA ARG A 233 -21.09 -1.21 0.96
C ARG A 233 -20.28 -0.58 -0.17
N TYR A 234 -20.05 -1.30 -1.27
CA TYR A 234 -19.30 -0.81 -2.42
C TYR A 234 -19.90 0.48 -2.98
N ALA A 235 -21.21 0.48 -3.21
CA ALA A 235 -21.97 1.63 -3.67
C ALA A 235 -21.89 2.81 -2.71
N SER A 236 -21.90 2.56 -1.39
CA SER A 236 -21.72 3.62 -0.40
C SER A 236 -20.33 4.27 -0.52
N VAL A 237 -19.27 3.49 -0.73
CA VAL A 237 -17.89 4.01 -0.87
C VAL A 237 -17.74 4.82 -2.15
N ILE A 238 -18.13 4.26 -3.30
CA ILE A 238 -18.03 4.95 -4.60
C ILE A 238 -18.94 6.19 -4.64
N GLY A 239 -20.18 6.06 -4.16
CA GLY A 239 -21.14 7.17 -4.11
C GLY A 239 -20.65 8.35 -3.26
N LYS A 240 -19.91 8.10 -2.16
CA LYS A 240 -19.26 9.16 -1.37
C LYS A 240 -18.20 9.90 -2.19
N GLY A 241 -17.34 9.17 -2.90
CA GLY A 241 -16.32 9.75 -3.77
C GLY A 241 -16.91 10.66 -4.85
N ILE A 242 -18.03 10.24 -5.45
CA ILE A 242 -18.79 11.02 -6.43
C ILE A 242 -19.43 12.25 -5.78
N ALA A 243 -20.20 12.07 -4.70
CA ALA A 243 -20.96 13.15 -4.06
C ALA A 243 -20.07 14.25 -3.48
N LYS A 244 -18.86 13.91 -3.03
CA LYS A 244 -17.86 14.86 -2.52
C LYS A 244 -16.92 15.41 -3.57
N ASN A 245 -17.02 14.95 -4.82
CA ASN A 245 -16.10 15.30 -5.89
C ASN A 245 -14.62 15.03 -5.52
N ASN A 246 -14.38 13.94 -4.78
CA ASN A 246 -13.05 13.57 -4.30
C ASN A 246 -12.25 12.75 -5.33
N VAL A 247 -12.90 12.27 -6.39
CA VAL A 247 -12.28 11.49 -7.47
C VAL A 247 -12.53 12.21 -8.80
N GLY A 248 -11.44 12.61 -9.46
CA GLY A 248 -11.52 13.29 -10.75
C GLY A 248 -12.05 12.40 -11.87
N GLU A 249 -11.53 11.17 -11.98
CA GLU A 249 -11.92 10.20 -13.01
C GLU A 249 -11.93 8.78 -12.43
N PHE A 250 -12.98 8.01 -12.71
CA PHE A 250 -12.99 6.55 -12.51
C PHE A 250 -12.61 5.86 -13.82
N ARG A 251 -11.68 4.90 -13.78
CA ARG A 251 -11.20 4.23 -14.99
C ARG A 251 -10.84 2.78 -14.77
N MET A 252 -11.32 1.91 -15.67
CA MET A 252 -10.89 0.52 -15.70
C MET A 252 -9.44 0.40 -16.17
N LEU A 253 -8.69 -0.48 -15.53
CA LEU A 253 -7.43 -1.02 -16.01
C LEU A 253 -7.62 -2.46 -16.49
N GLY A 254 -6.80 -2.86 -17.45
CA GLY A 254 -6.74 -4.24 -17.92
C GLY A 254 -5.72 -4.39 -19.04
N VAL A 255 -5.21 -5.60 -19.21
CA VAL A 255 -4.41 -5.96 -20.37
C VAL A 255 -5.31 -5.88 -21.61
N ASN A 256 -4.76 -5.38 -22.70
CA ASN A 256 -5.49 -5.14 -23.96
C ASN A 256 -6.50 -3.99 -23.91
N LEU A 257 -6.53 -3.21 -22.83
CA LEU A 257 -7.35 -2.01 -22.72
C LEU A 257 -6.50 -0.74 -22.86
N GLY A 258 -6.94 0.19 -23.72
CA GLY A 258 -6.28 1.48 -23.93
C GLY A 258 -5.00 1.43 -24.78
N ALA A 259 -4.20 2.50 -24.69
CA ALA A 259 -2.98 2.67 -25.48
C ALA A 259 -1.91 1.65 -25.09
N LYS A 260 -1.27 1.07 -26.10
CA LYS A 260 -0.13 0.16 -25.94
C LYS A 260 1.15 0.85 -26.42
N GLU A 261 2.25 0.53 -25.76
CA GLU A 261 3.60 0.95 -26.17
C GLU A 261 4.48 -0.28 -26.10
N ASP A 262 5.17 -0.59 -27.21
CA ASP A 262 6.01 -1.79 -27.38
C ASP A 262 5.31 -3.12 -27.03
N GLY A 263 4.03 -3.23 -27.40
CA GLY A 263 3.21 -4.42 -27.10
C GLY A 263 2.79 -4.56 -25.64
N ARG A 264 3.09 -3.56 -24.81
CA ARG A 264 2.79 -3.51 -23.38
C ARG A 264 1.65 -2.54 -23.07
N THR A 265 0.86 -2.85 -22.05
CA THR A 265 -0.14 -1.93 -21.50
C THR A 265 0.39 -1.31 -20.21
N TRP A 266 0.22 0.01 -20.07
CA TRP A 266 0.81 0.77 -18.98
C TRP A 266 -0.26 1.47 -18.17
N LEU A 267 0.02 1.69 -16.89
CA LEU A 267 -0.76 2.61 -16.09
C LEU A 267 -0.65 4.00 -16.75
N PRO A 268 -1.75 4.73 -16.98
CA PRO A 268 -1.69 6.01 -17.69
C PRO A 268 -0.68 6.98 -17.05
N GLU A 269 0.21 7.56 -17.86
CA GLU A 269 1.34 8.41 -17.45
C GLU A 269 2.56 7.68 -16.84
N PHE A 270 2.60 6.35 -16.89
CA PHE A 270 3.71 5.51 -16.40
C PHE A 270 4.32 4.59 -17.46
N ALA A 271 4.06 4.89 -18.74
CA ALA A 271 4.72 4.22 -19.87
C ALA A 271 6.14 4.79 -20.11
N PRO A 272 7.04 4.10 -20.84
CA PRO A 272 8.39 4.61 -21.13
C PRO A 272 8.38 5.98 -21.82
N SER A 273 7.41 6.25 -22.70
CA SER A 273 7.18 7.55 -23.34
C SER A 273 6.96 8.71 -22.36
N SER A 274 6.59 8.44 -21.10
CA SER A 274 6.53 9.46 -20.04
C SER A 274 7.91 10.00 -19.64
N ARG A 275 9.00 9.33 -20.07
CA ARG A 275 10.41 9.67 -19.78
C ARG A 275 10.71 9.79 -18.28
N ARG A 276 9.96 9.06 -17.46
CA ARG A 276 10.22 8.89 -16.04
C ARG A 276 11.27 7.78 -15.86
N PRO A 277 12.06 7.82 -14.79
CA PRO A 277 13.06 6.78 -14.54
C PRO A 277 12.43 5.46 -14.07
N TYR A 278 11.11 5.44 -13.88
CA TYR A 278 10.32 4.28 -13.47
C TYR A 278 9.08 4.14 -14.36
N THR A 279 8.58 2.91 -14.47
CA THR A 279 7.37 2.58 -15.24
C THR A 279 6.46 1.67 -14.43
N ILE A 280 5.15 1.74 -14.69
CA ILE A 280 4.16 0.84 -14.08
C ILE A 280 3.34 0.20 -15.19
N GLU A 281 3.54 -1.09 -15.34
CA GLU A 281 2.89 -1.92 -16.33
C GLU A 281 1.62 -2.56 -15.75
N VAL A 282 0.56 -2.66 -16.55
CA VAL A 282 -0.67 -3.36 -16.19
C VAL A 282 -0.59 -4.79 -16.74
N LEU A 283 -0.63 -5.77 -15.84
CA LEU A 283 -0.53 -7.19 -16.11
C LEU A 283 -1.86 -7.95 -15.94
N GLY A 284 -2.88 -7.29 -15.43
CA GLY A 284 -4.20 -7.85 -15.20
C GLY A 284 -5.20 -6.77 -14.79
N PRO A 285 -6.51 -7.02 -14.91
CA PRO A 285 -7.13 -8.24 -15.45
C PRO A 285 -6.87 -8.42 -16.95
N TRP A 286 -6.93 -9.65 -17.45
CA TRP A 286 -6.85 -9.91 -18.90
C TRP A 286 -8.23 -9.75 -19.54
N VAL A 287 -8.40 -8.72 -20.37
CA VAL A 287 -9.67 -8.42 -21.03
C VAL A 287 -9.82 -9.25 -22.29
N GLU A 288 -11.00 -9.86 -22.45
CA GLU A 288 -11.36 -10.68 -23.60
C GLU A 288 -12.49 -10.03 -24.41
N TYR A 289 -12.65 -10.45 -25.67
CA TYR A 289 -13.64 -9.91 -26.61
C TYR A 289 -14.50 -11.01 -27.26
N PRO A 290 -15.11 -11.92 -26.47
CA PRO A 290 -15.86 -13.07 -27.00
C PRO A 290 -17.13 -12.67 -27.78
N PHE A 291 -17.61 -11.44 -27.60
CA PHE A 291 -18.82 -10.92 -28.25
C PHE A 291 -18.52 -9.83 -29.28
N GLY A 292 -17.28 -9.71 -29.75
CA GLY A 292 -16.83 -8.72 -30.73
C GLY A 292 -15.90 -7.66 -30.14
N PRO A 293 -15.21 -6.88 -31.01
CA PRO A 293 -14.13 -5.98 -30.62
C PRO A 293 -14.55 -4.82 -29.71
N ASP A 294 -15.83 -4.43 -29.74
CA ASP A 294 -16.37 -3.33 -28.92
C ASP A 294 -16.99 -3.84 -27.61
N ASN A 295 -16.88 -5.14 -27.30
CA ASN A 295 -17.51 -5.77 -26.15
C ASN A 295 -16.47 -6.38 -25.20
N PRO A 296 -15.72 -5.54 -24.47
CA PRO A 296 -14.76 -6.02 -23.49
C PRO A 296 -15.50 -6.81 -22.40
N SER A 297 -14.96 -7.98 -22.07
CA SER A 297 -15.56 -8.93 -21.13
C SER A 297 -14.49 -9.54 -20.23
N LEU A 298 -14.93 -9.99 -19.07
CA LEU A 298 -14.12 -10.76 -18.11
C LEU A 298 -14.76 -12.12 -17.90
N ARG A 299 -13.99 -13.20 -18.01
CA ARG A 299 -14.49 -14.57 -17.80
C ARG A 299 -14.92 -14.81 -16.36
N VAL A 300 -15.82 -15.77 -16.16
CA VAL A 300 -16.21 -16.28 -14.85
C VAL A 300 -15.27 -17.42 -14.47
N PHE A 301 -14.65 -17.34 -13.30
CA PHE A 301 -13.80 -18.41 -12.77
C PHE A 301 -14.63 -19.35 -11.90
N ASP A 302 -14.62 -20.64 -12.25
CA ASP A 302 -15.26 -21.75 -11.51
C ASP A 302 -16.73 -21.54 -11.13
N LYS A 303 -17.45 -20.66 -11.84
CA LYS A 303 -18.82 -20.24 -11.49
C LYS A 303 -18.96 -19.69 -10.06
N ASP A 304 -17.85 -19.22 -9.49
CA ASP A 304 -17.76 -18.77 -8.11
C ASP A 304 -17.57 -17.25 -8.04
N LEU A 305 -18.29 -16.63 -7.10
CA LEU A 305 -18.28 -15.19 -6.90
C LEU A 305 -16.91 -14.70 -6.43
N GLY A 306 -16.32 -15.35 -5.43
CA GLY A 306 -15.03 -14.96 -4.84
C GLY A 306 -13.90 -15.16 -5.84
N LYS A 307 -13.82 -16.34 -6.46
CA LYS A 307 -12.81 -16.64 -7.48
C LYS A 307 -12.87 -15.69 -8.66
N THR A 308 -14.08 -15.34 -9.12
CA THR A 308 -14.25 -14.38 -10.23
C THR A 308 -13.83 -12.98 -9.84
N LYS A 309 -14.23 -12.52 -8.65
CA LYS A 309 -13.91 -11.18 -8.17
C LYS A 309 -12.40 -11.00 -7.96
N ASN A 310 -11.79 -11.94 -7.25
CA ASN A 310 -10.39 -11.88 -6.84
C ASN A 310 -9.46 -12.22 -8.00
N GLY A 311 -9.88 -13.16 -8.87
CA GLY A 311 -9.13 -13.61 -10.04
C GLY A 311 -8.94 -12.54 -11.13
N HIS A 312 -9.75 -11.49 -11.11
CA HIS A 312 -9.59 -10.32 -11.99
C HIS A 312 -8.97 -9.13 -11.27
N SER A 313 -8.17 -9.34 -10.24
CA SER A 313 -7.42 -8.26 -9.58
C SER A 313 -6.63 -7.44 -10.61
N VAL A 314 -6.55 -6.12 -10.40
CA VAL A 314 -5.56 -5.30 -11.10
C VAL A 314 -4.17 -5.77 -10.69
N LEU A 315 -3.37 -6.19 -11.67
CA LEU A 315 -1.99 -6.62 -11.46
C LEU A 315 -1.05 -5.58 -12.01
N LEU A 316 -0.04 -5.22 -11.23
CA LEU A 316 0.93 -4.19 -11.62
C LEU A 316 2.34 -4.70 -11.51
N ARG A 317 3.18 -4.31 -12.47
CA ARG A 317 4.63 -4.45 -12.38
C ARG A 317 5.28 -3.08 -12.45
N LEU A 318 5.82 -2.65 -11.30
CA LEU A 318 6.65 -1.47 -11.20
C LEU A 318 8.08 -1.84 -11.60
N GLN A 319 8.74 -1.02 -12.42
CA GLN A 319 10.17 -1.10 -12.71
C GLN A 319 10.81 0.24 -12.35
N PHE A 320 11.93 0.23 -11.64
CA PHE A 320 12.79 1.40 -11.43
C PHE A 320 14.26 0.99 -11.42
N GLY A 321 15.04 1.53 -12.36
CA GLY A 321 16.41 1.10 -12.59
C GLY A 321 16.44 -0.41 -12.85
N HIS A 322 17.19 -1.15 -12.06
CA HIS A 322 17.30 -2.59 -12.20
C HIS A 322 16.29 -3.39 -11.35
N PHE A 323 15.48 -2.73 -10.50
CA PHE A 323 14.51 -3.40 -9.63
C PHE A 323 13.10 -3.40 -10.19
N SER A 324 12.36 -4.42 -9.80
CA SER A 324 10.96 -4.62 -10.14
C SER A 324 10.13 -5.16 -8.98
N VAL A 325 8.87 -4.70 -8.91
CA VAL A 325 7.91 -5.11 -7.88
C VAL A 325 6.60 -5.53 -8.53
N PHE A 326 6.14 -6.74 -8.20
CA PHE A 326 4.87 -7.30 -8.62
C PHE A 326 3.79 -7.11 -7.54
N PHE A 327 2.67 -6.52 -7.92
CA PHE A 327 1.46 -6.41 -7.11
C PHE A 327 0.43 -7.43 -7.62
N GLY A 328 0.27 -8.54 -6.89
CA GLY A 328 -0.54 -9.68 -7.34
C GLY A 328 -2.03 -9.63 -7.00
N GLY A 329 -2.48 -8.64 -6.22
CA GLY A 329 -3.84 -8.61 -5.68
C GLY A 329 -4.22 -9.95 -5.04
N ASP A 330 -5.40 -10.46 -5.37
CA ASP A 330 -5.94 -11.71 -4.81
C ASP A 330 -6.12 -12.81 -5.86
N LEU A 331 -5.18 -12.92 -6.79
CA LEU A 331 -5.20 -14.05 -7.71
C LEU A 331 -5.35 -15.39 -6.99
N ASN A 332 -6.18 -16.24 -7.58
CA ASN A 332 -6.43 -17.62 -7.18
C ASN A 332 -5.98 -18.57 -8.30
N ARG A 333 -5.87 -19.87 -7.99
CA ARG A 333 -5.37 -20.88 -8.95
C ARG A 333 -6.01 -20.80 -10.35
N PRO A 334 -7.35 -20.77 -10.52
CA PRO A 334 -7.96 -20.63 -11.85
C PRO A 334 -7.49 -19.40 -12.63
N ALA A 335 -7.36 -18.26 -11.95
CA ALA A 335 -6.91 -17.03 -12.57
C ALA A 335 -5.42 -17.04 -12.91
N GLU A 336 -4.58 -17.59 -12.03
CA GLU A 336 -3.15 -17.77 -12.29
C GLU A 336 -2.92 -18.71 -13.47
N MET A 337 -3.64 -19.84 -13.51
CA MET A 337 -3.55 -20.78 -14.61
C MET A 337 -3.91 -20.10 -15.94
N PHE A 338 -5.02 -19.37 -15.95
CA PHE A 338 -5.45 -18.60 -17.11
C PHE A 338 -4.40 -17.58 -17.55
N LEU A 339 -3.86 -16.76 -16.64
CA LEU A 339 -2.87 -15.74 -16.97
C LEU A 339 -1.58 -16.35 -17.53
N LEU A 340 -1.09 -17.45 -16.95
CA LEU A 340 0.09 -18.15 -17.48
C LEU A 340 -0.15 -18.65 -18.91
N GLN A 341 -1.34 -19.21 -19.20
CA GLN A 341 -1.71 -19.59 -20.55
C GLN A 341 -1.73 -18.39 -21.49
N GLN A 342 -2.30 -17.26 -21.07
CA GLN A 342 -2.36 -16.05 -21.91
C GLN A 342 -0.96 -15.50 -22.21
N TYR A 343 -0.09 -15.39 -21.21
CA TYR A 343 1.27 -14.90 -21.41
C TYR A 343 2.16 -15.86 -22.21
N ALA A 344 1.85 -17.16 -22.18
CA ALA A 344 2.53 -18.15 -23.01
C ALA A 344 1.90 -18.34 -24.41
N GLY A 345 0.78 -17.65 -24.71
CA GLY A 345 0.08 -17.81 -25.99
C GLY A 345 -0.60 -19.19 -26.16
N LEU A 346 -1.04 -19.80 -25.07
CA LEU A 346 -1.65 -21.13 -25.04
C LEU A 346 -3.17 -21.06 -24.88
N ALA A 347 -3.88 -21.94 -25.59
CA ALA A 347 -5.33 -22.11 -25.44
C ALA A 347 -5.71 -22.98 -24.24
N GLU A 348 -4.86 -23.96 -23.89
CA GLU A 348 -5.13 -24.98 -22.87
C GLU A 348 -3.94 -25.16 -21.93
N TRP A 349 -4.21 -25.70 -20.74
CA TRP A 349 -3.19 -25.90 -19.72
C TRP A 349 -2.34 -27.13 -20.08
N PRO A 350 -1.00 -27.04 -20.08
CA PRO A 350 -0.17 -28.15 -20.53
C PRO A 350 -0.24 -29.38 -19.62
N SER A 351 -0.33 -30.55 -20.25
CA SER A 351 -0.46 -31.83 -19.55
C SER A 351 0.88 -32.37 -19.05
N SER A 352 1.98 -32.14 -19.77
CA SER A 352 3.31 -32.59 -19.39
C SER A 352 4.07 -31.55 -18.55
N LYS A 353 5.02 -32.02 -17.72
CA LYS A 353 5.89 -31.12 -16.95
C LYS A 353 6.76 -30.25 -17.85
N ALA A 354 7.31 -30.82 -18.93
CA ALA A 354 8.19 -30.10 -19.85
C ALA A 354 7.47 -28.93 -20.53
N GLU A 355 6.22 -29.13 -20.97
CA GLU A 355 5.43 -28.05 -21.56
C GLU A 355 5.00 -27.01 -20.52
N ARG A 356 4.71 -27.43 -19.27
CA ARG A 356 4.48 -26.47 -18.18
C ARG A 356 5.71 -25.63 -17.87
N ASP A 357 6.90 -26.23 -17.88
CA ASP A 357 8.16 -25.50 -17.72
C ASP A 357 8.38 -24.49 -18.86
N ALA A 358 8.05 -24.84 -20.10
CA ALA A 358 8.10 -23.92 -21.24
C ALA A 358 7.07 -22.77 -21.12
N MET A 359 5.85 -23.06 -20.65
CA MET A 359 4.84 -22.03 -20.37
C MET A 359 5.30 -21.06 -19.28
N VAL A 360 5.90 -21.57 -18.21
CA VAL A 360 6.47 -20.76 -17.13
C VAL A 360 7.57 -19.85 -17.68
N GLU A 361 8.50 -20.38 -18.49
CA GLU A 361 9.56 -19.59 -19.11
C GLU A 361 9.00 -18.47 -20.01
N ALA A 362 8.01 -18.79 -20.85
CA ALA A 362 7.36 -17.80 -21.70
C ALA A 362 6.68 -16.69 -20.88
N ALA A 363 5.96 -17.06 -19.81
CA ALA A 363 5.30 -16.09 -18.92
C ALA A 363 6.31 -15.26 -18.10
N THR A 364 7.47 -15.83 -17.76
CA THR A 364 8.55 -15.16 -17.00
C THR A 364 9.04 -13.90 -17.70
N GLN A 365 9.08 -13.90 -19.03
CA GLN A 365 9.48 -12.74 -19.85
C GLN A 365 8.64 -11.48 -19.57
N ARG A 366 7.42 -11.65 -19.04
CA ARG A 366 6.54 -10.57 -18.64
C ARG A 366 6.45 -10.38 -17.13
N LEU A 367 6.33 -11.48 -16.39
CA LEU A 367 5.95 -11.47 -14.98
C LEU A 367 7.14 -11.31 -14.03
N SER A 368 8.37 -11.59 -14.48
CA SER A 368 9.55 -11.61 -13.60
C SER A 368 9.70 -10.31 -12.83
N SER A 369 9.73 -10.42 -11.50
CA SER A 369 9.84 -9.32 -10.55
C SER A 369 10.69 -9.69 -9.34
N ASP A 370 11.50 -8.78 -8.83
CA ASP A 370 12.42 -9.05 -7.71
C ASP A 370 11.69 -9.18 -6.36
N VAL A 371 10.66 -8.35 -6.18
CA VAL A 371 9.81 -8.33 -4.99
C VAL A 371 8.38 -8.66 -5.41
N MET A 372 7.74 -9.57 -4.69
CA MET A 372 6.35 -9.94 -4.92
C MET A 372 5.50 -9.60 -3.69
N LYS A 373 4.44 -8.81 -3.86
CA LYS A 373 3.31 -8.86 -2.93
C LYS A 373 2.60 -10.19 -3.18
N SER A 374 2.68 -11.11 -2.22
CA SER A 374 2.01 -12.41 -2.26
C SER A 374 0.50 -12.27 -2.48
N CYS A 375 -0.06 -13.09 -3.36
CA CYS A 375 -1.49 -13.05 -3.66
C CYS A 375 -2.35 -13.36 -2.43
N HIS A 376 -3.55 -12.77 -2.36
CA HIS A 376 -4.67 -13.20 -1.51
C HIS A 376 -4.29 -13.34 -0.04
N HIS A 377 -3.70 -12.26 0.49
CA HIS A 377 -3.21 -12.11 1.86
C HIS A 377 -2.25 -13.20 2.38
N GLY A 378 -1.71 -14.05 1.50
CA GLY A 378 -0.97 -15.23 1.91
C GLY A 378 -1.81 -16.51 1.98
N SER A 379 -2.77 -16.67 1.07
CA SER A 379 -3.54 -17.90 0.86
C SER A 379 -2.73 -19.01 0.20
N SER A 380 -3.08 -20.26 0.49
CA SER A 380 -2.55 -21.46 -0.17
C SER A 380 -3.10 -21.65 -1.59
N ASP A 381 -4.08 -20.84 -2.01
CA ASP A 381 -4.72 -20.89 -3.32
C ASP A 381 -3.89 -20.22 -4.43
N VAL A 382 -2.62 -20.63 -4.51
CA VAL A 382 -1.62 -20.23 -5.52
C VAL A 382 -1.04 -21.48 -6.19
N THR A 383 -0.51 -21.35 -7.40
CA THR A 383 0.19 -22.37 -8.20
C THR A 383 1.70 -22.21 -8.09
N ASP A 384 2.45 -23.32 -8.13
CA ASP A 384 3.92 -23.26 -8.10
C ASP A 384 4.46 -22.64 -9.39
N GLU A 385 3.79 -22.89 -10.52
CA GLU A 385 4.08 -22.32 -11.83
C GLU A 385 4.03 -20.79 -11.80
N PHE A 386 3.04 -20.19 -11.12
CA PHE A 386 2.92 -18.74 -11.05
C PHE A 386 4.04 -18.11 -10.21
N ILE A 387 4.36 -18.69 -9.05
CA ILE A 387 5.48 -18.22 -8.22
C ILE A 387 6.79 -18.30 -9.01
N ARG A 388 7.00 -19.39 -9.74
CA ARG A 388 8.18 -19.56 -10.61
C ARG A 388 8.23 -18.56 -11.76
N ALA A 389 7.09 -18.21 -12.35
CA ALA A 389 7.02 -17.22 -13.44
C ALA A 389 7.29 -15.79 -12.95
N VAL A 390 6.83 -15.44 -11.75
CA VAL A 390 7.15 -14.14 -11.12
C VAL A 390 8.60 -14.10 -10.66
N ARG A 391 9.18 -15.25 -10.26
CA ARG A 391 10.60 -15.40 -9.90
C ARG A 391 11.12 -14.39 -8.84
N PRO A 392 10.41 -14.16 -7.73
CA PRO A 392 10.81 -13.17 -6.72
C PRO A 392 11.88 -13.69 -5.75
N ALA A 393 12.69 -12.79 -5.21
CA ALA A 393 13.67 -13.06 -4.16
C ALA A 393 13.21 -12.58 -2.78
N ALA A 394 12.26 -11.64 -2.73
CA ALA A 394 11.63 -11.18 -1.51
C ALA A 394 10.11 -11.14 -1.67
N PHE A 395 9.41 -11.48 -0.59
CA PHE A 395 7.97 -11.52 -0.55
C PHE A 395 7.44 -10.57 0.52
N VAL A 396 6.41 -9.81 0.17
CA VAL A 396 5.60 -9.05 1.12
C VAL A 396 4.22 -9.68 1.20
N ILE A 397 3.75 -9.97 2.41
CA ILE A 397 2.48 -10.62 2.69
C ILE A 397 1.66 -9.66 3.55
N SER A 398 0.71 -8.97 2.92
CA SER A 398 -0.27 -8.17 3.64
C SER A 398 -1.32 -9.11 4.23
N SER A 399 -1.31 -9.26 5.55
CA SER A 399 -2.15 -10.17 6.31
C SER A 399 -2.49 -9.56 7.66
N GLY A 400 -3.56 -10.04 8.29
CA GLY A 400 -3.94 -9.68 9.66
C GLY A 400 -4.85 -10.72 10.29
N ASP A 401 -4.87 -10.77 11.62
CA ASP A 401 -5.51 -11.82 12.44
C ASP A 401 -6.99 -11.57 12.78
N GLN A 402 -7.56 -10.45 12.31
CA GLN A 402 -8.90 -10.01 12.69
C GLN A 402 -10.03 -10.88 12.09
N ASP A 403 -9.72 -11.81 11.17
CA ASP A 403 -10.64 -12.84 10.68
C ASP A 403 -10.12 -14.24 11.06
N ALA A 404 -10.71 -14.83 12.09
CA ALA A 404 -10.31 -16.12 12.63
C ALA A 404 -10.49 -17.30 11.66
N ASN A 405 -11.17 -17.11 10.52
CA ASN A 405 -11.57 -18.21 9.65
C ASN A 405 -10.52 -18.63 8.61
N TYR A 406 -9.58 -17.75 8.25
CA TYR A 406 -8.71 -17.98 7.09
C TYR A 406 -7.28 -18.42 7.44
N VAL A 407 -6.75 -17.97 8.59
CA VAL A 407 -5.41 -18.32 9.09
C VAL A 407 -4.30 -17.87 8.11
N HIS A 408 -4.38 -16.62 7.63
CA HIS A 408 -3.35 -16.04 6.77
C HIS A 408 -2.23 -15.37 7.61
N PRO A 409 -0.96 -15.44 7.17
CA PRO A 409 -0.47 -16.23 6.04
C PRO A 409 -0.44 -17.73 6.36
N ARG A 410 -0.76 -18.57 5.37
CA ARG A 410 -0.85 -20.01 5.56
C ARG A 410 0.54 -20.64 5.70
N PRO A 411 0.79 -21.54 6.67
CA PRO A 411 2.10 -22.16 6.86
C PRO A 411 2.61 -22.93 5.62
N ASP A 412 1.71 -23.60 4.89
CA ASP A 412 2.08 -24.31 3.66
C ASP A 412 2.48 -23.35 2.53
N LEU A 413 1.84 -22.17 2.44
CA LEU A 413 2.30 -21.11 1.55
C LEU A 413 3.70 -20.65 1.94
N LEU A 414 3.97 -20.35 3.21
CA LEU A 414 5.29 -19.88 3.66
C LEU A 414 6.40 -20.86 3.24
N GLY A 415 6.17 -22.16 3.41
CA GLY A 415 7.09 -23.20 2.94
C GLY A 415 7.28 -23.20 1.42
N ARG A 416 6.22 -22.99 0.64
CA ARG A 416 6.30 -22.87 -0.83
C ARG A 416 7.06 -21.63 -1.27
N LEU A 417 6.82 -20.46 -0.65
CA LEU A 417 7.53 -19.22 -0.95
C LEU A 417 9.04 -19.36 -0.64
N GLY A 418 9.38 -19.96 0.51
CA GLY A 418 10.78 -20.23 0.84
C GLY A 418 11.46 -21.22 -0.13
N LYS A 419 10.73 -22.23 -0.62
CA LYS A 419 11.26 -23.22 -1.57
C LYS A 419 11.40 -22.70 -3.00
N LEU A 420 10.47 -21.86 -3.44
CA LEU A 420 10.38 -21.40 -4.84
C LEU A 420 10.92 -19.99 -5.05
N GLY A 421 11.16 -19.25 -3.97
CA GLY A 421 11.83 -17.96 -4.02
C GLY A 421 13.26 -18.08 -4.54
N LEU A 422 13.73 -17.02 -5.17
CA LEU A 422 15.05 -16.95 -5.78
C LEU A 422 16.12 -16.59 -4.73
N GLY A 423 17.24 -17.31 -4.75
CA GLY A 423 18.38 -17.11 -3.84
C GLY A 423 18.40 -18.10 -2.68
N ASP A 424 19.51 -18.11 -1.93
CA ASP A 424 19.75 -19.10 -0.86
C ASP A 424 18.85 -18.89 0.37
N SER A 425 18.33 -17.68 0.57
CA SER A 425 17.46 -17.33 1.69
C SER A 425 16.44 -16.26 1.28
N PRO A 426 15.36 -16.64 0.56
CA PRO A 426 14.30 -15.71 0.20
C PRO A 426 13.69 -15.06 1.44
N VAL A 427 13.51 -13.73 1.41
CA VAL A 427 13.02 -12.99 2.57
C VAL A 427 11.50 -12.95 2.56
N LEU A 428 10.88 -13.35 3.67
CA LEU A 428 9.43 -13.29 3.89
C LEU A 428 9.11 -12.18 4.89
N LEU A 429 8.38 -11.16 4.43
CA LEU A 429 7.90 -10.05 5.25
C LEU A 429 6.38 -10.13 5.31
N SER A 430 5.80 -10.18 6.50
CA SER A 430 4.34 -10.19 6.71
C SER A 430 3.97 -9.05 7.65
N THR A 431 2.97 -8.25 7.26
CA THR A 431 2.51 -7.13 8.08
C THR A 431 2.09 -7.59 9.48
N GLU A 432 1.53 -8.80 9.57
CA GLU A 432 1.14 -9.44 10.83
C GLU A 432 2.36 -9.94 11.62
N LEU A 433 3.31 -10.64 10.99
CA LEU A 433 4.53 -11.07 11.70
C LEU A 433 5.38 -9.88 12.18
N GLN A 434 5.30 -8.75 11.49
CA GLN A 434 5.95 -7.50 11.88
C GLN A 434 5.08 -6.61 12.77
N ARG A 435 3.86 -7.03 13.12
CA ARG A 435 3.00 -6.36 14.10
C ARG A 435 3.61 -6.56 15.49
N SER A 436 4.57 -5.71 15.77
CA SER A 436 5.49 -5.74 16.90
C SER A 436 4.95 -4.97 18.11
N THR A 437 3.63 -5.06 18.35
CA THR A 437 3.04 -4.59 19.60
C THR A 437 2.21 -5.71 20.17
N ARG A 438 2.52 -6.13 21.40
CA ARG A 438 1.48 -6.71 22.26
C ARG A 438 0.29 -5.75 22.16
N ASP A 439 -0.92 -6.28 21.95
CA ASP A 439 -2.13 -5.55 22.32
C ASP A 439 -1.79 -4.87 23.63
N ILE A 440 -1.76 -3.53 23.62
CA ILE A 440 -1.36 -2.76 24.79
C ILE A 440 -2.19 -3.37 25.90
N ASP A 441 -1.53 -3.89 26.94
CA ASP A 441 -2.24 -4.54 28.04
C ASP A 441 -3.00 -3.45 28.76
N HIS A 442 -4.17 -3.16 28.21
CA HIS A 442 -5.00 -2.05 28.58
C HIS A 442 -5.69 -2.37 29.91
N ARG A 443 -5.40 -3.51 30.57
CA ARG A 443 -5.98 -3.88 31.87
C ARG A 443 -5.92 -2.77 32.90
N GLU A 444 -4.82 -2.02 33.00
CA GLU A 444 -4.76 -0.87 33.92
C GLU A 444 -5.64 0.30 33.48
N LEU A 445 -5.68 0.60 32.18
CA LEU A 445 -6.47 1.70 31.62
C LEU A 445 -7.97 1.37 31.61
N VAL A 446 -8.34 0.16 31.23
CA VAL A 446 -9.67 -0.44 31.36
C VAL A 446 -10.08 -0.46 32.83
N GLY A 447 -9.22 -0.92 33.74
CA GLY A 447 -9.50 -0.89 35.18
C GLY A 447 -9.78 0.53 35.71
N LYS A 448 -8.99 1.52 35.29
CA LYS A 448 -9.24 2.93 35.61
C LYS A 448 -10.54 3.44 35.01
N LEU A 449 -10.83 3.13 33.76
CA LEU A 449 -12.05 3.57 33.07
C LEU A 449 -13.31 2.92 33.65
N THR A 450 -13.26 1.62 33.96
CA THR A 450 -14.34 0.91 34.65
C THR A 450 -14.62 1.56 36.00
N LYS A 451 -13.59 1.89 36.77
CA LYS A 451 -13.74 2.60 38.04
C LYS A 451 -14.33 4.00 37.86
N GLU A 452 -13.84 4.79 36.91
CA GLU A 452 -14.37 6.13 36.60
C GLU A 452 -15.85 6.07 36.14
N ILE A 453 -16.25 5.03 35.38
CA ILE A 453 -17.64 4.79 34.97
C ILE A 453 -18.51 4.38 36.16
N GLU A 454 -18.04 3.48 37.02
CA GLU A 454 -18.76 3.07 38.23
C GLU A 454 -18.98 4.23 39.19
N GLU A 455 -17.97 5.09 39.38
CA GLU A 455 -18.09 6.31 40.18
C GLU A 455 -19.12 7.26 39.58
N LEU A 456 -19.12 7.44 38.25
CA LEU A 456 -20.11 8.28 37.55
C LEU A 456 -21.54 7.71 37.64
N ALA A 457 -21.69 6.38 37.66
CA ALA A 457 -22.97 5.68 37.78
C ALA A 457 -23.52 5.71 39.21
N LYS A 458 -22.65 5.78 40.22
CA LYS A 458 -23.00 5.90 41.65
C LYS A 458 -23.31 7.33 42.08
N CYS A 459 -23.01 8.34 41.25
CA CYS A 459 -23.45 9.71 41.50
C CYS A 459 -24.98 9.81 41.38
N ASP A 460 -25.66 9.88 42.52
CA ASP A 460 -27.12 10.06 42.59
C ASP A 460 -27.49 11.51 42.28
N ALA A 461 -28.50 11.70 41.41
CA ALA A 461 -29.09 13.00 41.12
C ALA A 461 -29.71 13.63 42.39
N ALA A 462 -30.13 12.81 43.37
CA ALA A 462 -30.67 13.28 44.64
C ALA A 462 -29.62 13.92 45.57
N ALA A 463 -28.33 13.58 45.40
CA ALA A 463 -27.24 14.15 46.21
C ALA A 463 -26.68 15.47 45.65
N HIS A 464 -27.07 15.86 44.43
CA HIS A 464 -26.56 17.04 43.72
C HIS A 464 -27.71 17.92 43.22
N ALA A 465 -28.29 18.70 44.12
CA ALA A 465 -29.44 19.59 43.88
C ALA A 465 -29.15 20.83 43.00
N ALA A 466 -28.20 20.78 42.07
CA ALA A 466 -27.81 21.93 41.24
C ALA A 466 -28.03 21.67 39.74
N ALA A 467 -28.60 22.65 39.05
CA ALA A 467 -28.90 22.66 37.61
C ALA A 467 -27.67 22.46 36.68
N ASN A 468 -26.46 22.32 37.24
CA ASN A 468 -25.23 22.05 36.50
C ASN A 468 -24.79 20.57 36.53
N PHE A 469 -25.46 19.69 37.29
CA PHE A 469 -25.06 18.30 37.41
C PHE A 469 -25.04 17.57 36.05
N GLU A 470 -26.09 17.75 35.24
CA GLU A 470 -26.19 17.07 33.95
C GLU A 470 -25.12 17.56 32.95
N ALA A 471 -24.74 18.84 33.03
CA ALA A 471 -23.67 19.42 32.21
C ALA A 471 -22.29 18.90 32.62
N GLU A 472 -22.00 18.81 33.92
CA GLU A 472 -20.75 18.26 34.44
C GLU A 472 -20.62 16.75 34.18
N ARG A 473 -21.72 16.01 34.38
CA ARG A 473 -21.81 14.57 34.07
C ARG A 473 -21.60 14.32 32.57
N SER A 474 -22.24 15.10 31.70
CA SER A 474 -22.03 15.04 30.25
C SER A 474 -20.59 15.38 29.84
N LYS A 475 -19.95 16.35 30.50
CA LYS A 475 -18.55 16.72 30.24
C LYS A 475 -17.59 15.59 30.64
N LYS A 476 -17.80 14.98 31.82
CA LYS A 476 -17.02 13.81 32.28
C LYS A 476 -17.23 12.60 31.37
N LEU A 477 -18.48 12.33 30.95
CA LEU A 477 -18.79 11.24 30.02
C LEU A 477 -18.12 11.45 28.65
N LYS A 478 -18.13 12.68 28.11
CA LYS A 478 -17.40 13.00 26.86
C LYS A 478 -15.88 12.82 27.01
N ALA A 479 -15.31 13.18 28.15
CA ALA A 479 -13.88 12.95 28.43
C ALA A 479 -13.55 11.46 28.54
N LEU A 480 -14.42 10.68 29.18
CA LEU A 480 -14.33 9.22 29.27
C LEU A 480 -14.44 8.56 27.89
N LEU A 481 -15.43 8.94 27.09
CA LEU A 481 -15.59 8.46 25.72
C LEU A 481 -14.38 8.81 24.84
N LYS A 482 -13.74 9.96 25.08
CA LYS A 482 -12.48 10.31 24.42
C LYS A 482 -11.33 9.39 24.84
N LYS A 483 -11.15 9.12 26.14
CA LYS A 483 -10.16 8.14 26.65
C LYS A 483 -10.45 6.71 26.17
N PHE A 484 -11.72 6.34 26.04
CA PHE A 484 -12.13 5.05 25.47
C PHE A 484 -11.84 4.99 23.96
N GLY A 485 -11.99 6.11 23.25
CA GLY A 485 -11.51 6.26 21.88
C GLY A 485 -9.99 6.13 21.77
N GLU A 486 -9.24 6.54 22.79
CA GLU A 486 -7.77 6.36 22.87
C GLU A 486 -7.36 4.91 23.16
N LEU A 487 -8.21 4.11 23.82
CA LEU A 487 -8.09 2.64 23.91
C LEU A 487 -8.40 1.92 22.59
N ALA A 488 -9.40 2.42 21.86
CA ALA A 488 -9.81 1.90 20.56
C ALA A 488 -8.95 2.41 19.40
N LEU A 489 -7.87 3.14 19.69
CA LEU A 489 -6.76 3.34 18.77
C LEU A 489 -5.74 2.26 19.08
N PRO A 490 -5.73 1.13 18.36
CA PRO A 490 -4.53 0.32 18.41
C PRO A 490 -3.38 1.16 17.84
N SER A 491 -2.17 0.76 18.20
CA SER A 491 -0.86 1.03 17.61
C SER A 491 -0.76 1.07 16.07
N VAL A 492 -1.88 1.01 15.33
CA VAL A 492 -2.02 0.87 13.88
C VAL A 492 -1.54 2.07 13.07
N ALA A 493 -1.09 3.14 13.70
CA ALA A 493 -0.59 4.28 12.93
C ALA A 493 0.69 3.94 12.15
N VAL A 494 1.48 2.94 12.59
CA VAL A 494 2.71 2.53 11.86
C VAL A 494 3.27 1.15 12.25
N ASP A 495 2.74 0.46 13.27
CA ASP A 495 3.32 -0.82 13.70
C ASP A 495 2.78 -1.94 12.80
N GLY A 496 3.67 -2.82 12.29
CA GLY A 496 3.36 -3.79 11.23
C GLY A 496 3.64 -3.32 9.79
N ALA A 497 3.82 -2.01 9.55
CA ALA A 497 4.09 -1.51 8.20
C ALA A 497 5.47 -1.96 7.68
N ILE A 498 5.50 -2.43 6.44
CA ILE A 498 6.70 -2.84 5.72
C ILE A 498 7.04 -1.81 4.65
N TYR A 499 8.28 -1.35 4.65
CA TYR A 499 8.80 -0.34 3.73
C TYR A 499 9.73 -1.01 2.74
N VAL A 500 9.44 -0.94 1.45
CA VAL A 500 10.37 -1.29 0.37
C VAL A 500 10.86 0.01 -0.24
N LYS A 501 12.18 0.25 -0.20
CA LYS A 501 12.76 1.49 -0.73
C LYS A 501 13.88 1.19 -1.71
N THR A 502 13.94 1.94 -2.82
CA THR A 502 15.00 1.76 -3.82
C THR A 502 15.31 3.05 -4.57
N ASN A 503 16.56 3.19 -5.02
CA ASN A 503 17.01 4.22 -5.97
C ASN A 503 17.29 3.67 -7.38
N GLY A 504 16.90 2.42 -7.65
CA GLY A 504 17.20 1.74 -8.91
C GLY A 504 18.51 0.95 -8.93
N GLU A 505 19.41 1.15 -7.97
CA GLU A 505 20.66 0.37 -7.81
C GLU A 505 20.74 -0.44 -6.50
N MET A 506 20.24 0.13 -5.41
CA MET A 506 20.11 -0.49 -4.09
C MET A 506 18.65 -0.64 -3.71
N LEU A 507 18.34 -1.66 -2.93
CA LEU A 507 17.02 -1.84 -2.32
C LEU A 507 17.17 -2.12 -0.83
N ILE A 508 16.28 -1.58 0.00
CA ILE A 508 16.10 -2.04 1.36
C ILE A 508 14.65 -2.43 1.61
N THR A 509 14.45 -3.40 2.49
CA THR A 509 13.15 -3.68 3.10
C THR A 509 13.24 -3.42 4.60
N ALA A 510 12.41 -2.55 5.14
CA ALA A 510 12.49 -2.08 6.52
C ALA A 510 11.16 -2.22 7.25
N PHE A 511 11.23 -2.39 8.56
CA PHE A 511 10.09 -2.36 9.48
C PHE A 511 10.55 -1.84 10.84
N LYS A 512 9.59 -1.44 11.68
CA LYS A 512 9.91 -0.96 13.03
C LYS A 512 10.17 -2.12 13.98
N LYS A 513 11.12 -1.93 14.88
CA LYS A 513 11.35 -2.83 16.02
C LYS A 513 10.29 -2.60 17.11
N GLU A 514 10.09 -3.60 17.96
CA GLU A 514 9.23 -3.53 19.16
C GLU A 514 9.67 -2.47 20.19
N THR A 515 10.94 -2.05 20.13
CA THR A 515 11.48 -1.09 21.10
C THR A 515 10.89 0.31 20.93
N GLN A 516 10.60 0.94 22.06
CA GLN A 516 10.21 2.34 22.13
C GLN A 516 11.43 3.30 22.11
N ASP A 517 12.66 2.77 22.04
CA ASP A 517 13.85 3.63 21.95
C ASP A 517 13.90 4.34 20.58
N PRO A 518 13.76 5.68 20.52
CA PRO A 518 13.83 6.43 19.26
C PRO A 518 15.18 6.30 18.55
N LYS A 519 16.23 5.82 19.22
CA LYS A 519 17.57 5.58 18.66
C LYS A 519 17.76 4.16 18.13
N SER A 520 16.81 3.25 18.30
CA SER A 520 16.87 1.90 17.73
C SER A 520 15.51 1.50 17.16
N LYS A 521 14.93 2.39 16.37
CA LYS A 521 13.57 2.26 15.85
C LYS A 521 13.45 1.25 14.70
N TRP A 522 14.47 1.13 13.85
CA TRP A 522 14.37 0.43 12.56
C TRP A 522 15.17 -0.87 12.53
N PHE A 523 14.57 -1.90 11.93
CA PHE A 523 15.26 -3.06 11.39
C PHE A 523 15.06 -3.07 9.88
N TYR A 524 16.09 -3.45 9.12
CA TYR A 524 15.98 -3.57 7.67
C TYR A 524 16.98 -4.57 7.11
N TYR A 525 16.64 -5.09 5.94
CA TYR A 525 17.51 -5.87 5.06
C TYR A 525 17.93 -4.97 3.90
N ALA A 526 19.18 -5.10 3.46
CA ALA A 526 19.70 -4.39 2.29
C ALA A 526 20.08 -5.40 1.20
N TYR A 527 19.82 -5.03 -0.05
CA TYR A 527 19.99 -5.90 -1.21
C TYR A 527 20.72 -5.18 -2.33
N THR A 528 21.51 -5.96 -3.07
CA THR A 528 22.11 -5.58 -4.35
C THR A 528 21.61 -6.50 -5.44
N LEU A 529 21.58 -6.04 -6.68
CA LEU A 529 21.38 -6.93 -7.82
C LEU A 529 22.71 -7.54 -8.26
N THR A 530 22.69 -8.82 -8.56
CA THR A 530 23.80 -9.54 -9.21
C THR A 530 23.84 -9.19 -10.70
N GLY A 531 24.96 -9.46 -11.38
CA GLY A 531 25.10 -9.23 -12.83
C GLY A 531 24.10 -10.00 -13.70
N GLU A 532 23.43 -11.01 -13.14
CA GLU A 532 22.37 -11.79 -13.78
C GLU A 532 20.96 -11.25 -13.49
N GLY A 533 20.85 -10.09 -12.82
CA GLY A 533 19.56 -9.49 -12.47
C GLY A 533 18.83 -10.21 -11.34
N THR A 534 19.56 -10.94 -10.49
CA THR A 534 19.00 -11.59 -9.29
C THR A 534 19.27 -10.73 -8.06
N LEU A 535 18.23 -10.47 -7.26
CA LEU A 535 18.34 -9.76 -5.98
C LEU A 535 19.09 -10.63 -4.96
N LYS A 536 20.18 -10.10 -4.39
CA LYS A 536 21.00 -10.76 -3.37
C LYS A 536 20.96 -9.95 -2.07
N LEU A 537 20.63 -10.63 -0.98
CA LEU A 537 20.72 -10.07 0.36
C LEU A 537 22.19 -9.79 0.71
N ILE A 538 22.47 -8.57 1.17
CA ILE A 538 23.79 -8.18 1.68
C ILE A 538 23.88 -8.72 3.11
N PRO A 539 24.86 -9.57 3.45
CA PRO A 539 25.02 -10.08 4.81
C PRO A 539 25.36 -8.92 5.76
N ARG A 540 24.91 -9.03 7.01
CA ARG A 540 25.34 -8.10 8.06
C ARG A 540 26.76 -8.48 8.49
N GLU A 541 27.54 -7.49 8.96
CA GLU A 541 28.87 -7.77 9.50
C GLU A 541 28.78 -8.85 10.61
N GLY A 542 29.46 -9.98 10.41
CA GLY A 542 29.48 -11.11 11.34
C GLY A 542 28.43 -12.21 11.09
N GLU A 543 27.53 -12.05 10.12
CA GLU A 543 26.64 -13.11 9.65
C GLU A 543 27.26 -13.75 8.39
N HIS A 544 27.60 -15.04 8.44
CA HIS A 544 28.17 -15.82 7.33
C HIS A 544 27.19 -16.83 6.78
#